data_AF-A0A2S6TB00-F1
#
_entry.id   AF-A0A2S6TB00-F1
#
_cell.length_a   1.000
_cell.length_b   1.000
_cell.length_c   1.000
_cell.angle_alpha   90.00
_cell.angle_beta   90.00
_cell.angle_gamma   90.00
#
_symmetry.space_group_name_H-M   'P 1'
#
loop_
_entity.id
_entity.type
_entity.pdbx_description
1 polymer ?
#
loop_
_entity_poly.entity_id
_entity_poly.type
_entity_poly.pdbx_seq_one_letter_code
_entity_poly.pdbx_strand_id
1 'polypeptide(L)'
;MEYPRFGFEVLAEDATSRARLGRIDTPHGSLCTPAFIFCATKAAIKAASVADLAAANVDIILANTYHLLIQPGPDLIAEMGGLHRFTGWDGPMLTDSGGFQIFSL
;
A
#
# COMPACT_ATOMS: atom_id res chain seq x y z
N MET A 1 5.96 2.60 -18.79
CA MET A 1 5.56 1.35 -18.10
C MET A 1 4.05 1.28 -18.19
N GLU A 2 3.50 0.28 -18.88
CA GLU A 2 2.09 -0.07 -18.70
C GLU A 2 1.99 -0.91 -17.43
N TYR A 3 1.11 -0.52 -16.51
CA TYR A 3 0.84 -1.29 -15.31
C TYR A 3 -0.38 -2.16 -15.61
N PRO A 4 -0.20 -3.45 -15.92
CA PRO A 4 -1.28 -4.28 -16.44
C PRO A 4 -2.41 -4.38 -15.41
N ARG A 5 -3.66 -4.24 -15.85
CA ARG A 5 -4.84 -4.31 -14.98
C ARG A 5 -4.91 -3.20 -13.92
N PHE A 6 -4.25 -2.07 -14.16
CA PHE A 6 -4.51 -0.85 -13.39
C PHE A 6 -5.71 -0.09 -13.97
N GLY A 7 -6.71 0.18 -13.13
CA GLY A 7 -7.91 0.90 -13.53
C GLY A 7 -8.58 1.57 -12.35
N PHE A 8 -9.28 2.67 -12.60
CA PHE A 8 -10.15 3.31 -11.61
C PHE A 8 -11.56 3.45 -12.18
N GLU A 9 -12.53 2.95 -11.43
CA GLU A 9 -13.95 3.02 -11.75
C GLU A 9 -14.69 3.78 -10.64
N VAL A 10 -15.55 4.72 -11.02
CA VAL A 10 -16.49 5.37 -10.11
C VAL A 10 -17.78 4.55 -10.12
N LEU A 11 -18.13 3.98 -8.96
CA LEU A 11 -19.29 3.10 -8.80
C LEU A 11 -20.55 3.89 -8.45
N ALA A 12 -20.40 4.97 -7.68
CA ALA A 12 -21.49 5.87 -7.32
C ALA A 12 -20.96 7.27 -6.99
N GLU A 13 -21.79 8.27 -7.25
CA GLU A 13 -21.53 9.67 -6.92
C GLU A 13 -22.67 10.21 -6.06
N ASP A 14 -22.34 11.04 -5.08
CA ASP A 14 -23.36 11.73 -4.29
C ASP A 14 -23.93 12.92 -5.07
N ALA A 15 -25.26 13.07 -5.10
CA ALA A 15 -25.91 14.12 -5.89
C ALA A 15 -25.71 15.54 -5.32
N THR A 16 -25.28 15.65 -4.05
CA THR A 16 -25.23 16.92 -3.31
C THR A 16 -23.81 17.38 -2.96
N SER A 17 -22.82 16.55 -3.23
CA SER A 17 -21.42 16.77 -2.83
C SER A 17 -20.45 16.20 -3.88
N ARG A 18 -19.14 16.25 -3.59
CA ARG A 18 -18.09 15.66 -4.45
C ARG A 18 -17.68 14.25 -4.00
N ALA A 19 -18.46 13.63 -3.13
CA ALA A 19 -18.18 12.29 -2.63
C ALA A 19 -18.38 11.24 -3.73
N ARG A 20 -17.49 10.24 -3.74
CA ARG A 20 -17.50 9.16 -4.75
C ARG A 20 -17.19 7.85 -4.06
N LEU A 21 -17.98 6.83 -4.38
CA LEU A 21 -17.61 5.44 -4.18
C LEU A 21 -16.92 4.95 -5.45
N GLY A 22 -15.81 4.25 -5.33
CA GLY A 22 -15.06 3.78 -6.47
C GLY A 22 -14.29 2.50 -6.18
N ARG A 23 -13.69 1.94 -7.21
CA ARG A 23 -12.83 0.77 -7.15
C ARG A 23 -11.56 1.05 -7.93
N ILE A 24 -10.41 0.72 -7.34
CA ILE A 24 -9.12 0.72 -8.02
C ILE A 24 -8.71 -0.74 -8.21
N ASP A 25 -8.46 -1.15 -9.43
CA ASP A 25 -7.89 -2.45 -9.76
C ASP A 25 -6.37 -2.34 -9.86
N THR A 26 -5.66 -3.32 -9.32
CA THR A 26 -4.20 -3.43 -9.40
C THR A 26 -3.82 -4.87 -9.76
N PRO A 27 -2.56 -5.14 -10.19
CA PRO A 27 -2.08 -6.50 -10.38
C PRO A 27 -2.20 -7.41 -9.15
N HIS A 28 -2.24 -6.82 -7.95
CA HIS A 28 -2.23 -7.49 -6.66
C HIS A 28 -3.62 -7.50 -5.98
N GLY A 29 -4.68 -7.22 -6.73
CA GLY A 29 -6.04 -7.17 -6.23
C GLY A 29 -6.68 -5.79 -6.38
N SER A 30 -7.94 -5.70 -5.99
CA SER A 30 -8.73 -4.48 -6.07
C SER A 30 -8.94 -3.88 -4.68
N LEU A 31 -9.12 -2.56 -4.61
CA LEU A 31 -9.48 -1.86 -3.38
C LEU A 31 -10.68 -0.93 -3.59
N CYS A 32 -11.49 -0.78 -2.56
CA CYS A 32 -12.64 0.14 -2.57
C CYS A 32 -12.23 1.53 -2.10
N THR A 33 -12.70 2.58 -2.78
CA THR A 33 -12.53 3.97 -2.36
C THR A 33 -13.85 4.53 -1.83
N PRO A 34 -13.87 5.28 -0.71
CA PRO A 34 -12.71 5.78 0.04
C PRO A 34 -11.98 4.68 0.83
N ALA A 35 -10.66 4.57 0.65
CA ALA A 35 -9.82 3.61 1.36
C ALA A 35 -9.11 4.29 2.52
N PHE A 36 -9.12 3.66 3.70
CA PHE A 36 -8.22 4.01 4.79
C PHE A 36 -6.95 3.17 4.67
N ILE A 37 -5.80 3.84 4.66
CA ILE A 37 -4.51 3.21 4.36
C ILE A 37 -3.69 3.10 5.64
N PHE A 38 -3.37 1.86 6.03
CA PHE A 38 -2.50 1.61 7.18
C PHE A 38 -1.03 1.78 6.80
N CYS A 39 -0.28 2.55 7.60
CA CYS A 39 1.14 2.80 7.39
C CYS A 39 2.01 1.75 8.09
N ALA A 40 2.72 0.95 7.30
CA ALA A 40 3.79 0.06 7.74
C ALA A 40 5.12 0.83 7.83
N THR A 41 5.73 0.84 9.02
CA THR A 41 7.04 1.47 9.25
C THR A 41 8.10 0.38 9.34
N LYS A 42 9.09 0.40 8.45
CA LYS A 42 10.14 -0.64 8.28
C LYS A 42 9.62 -2.01 7.82
N ALA A 43 8.76 -2.05 6.80
CA ALA A 43 8.18 -3.31 6.27
C ALA A 43 7.39 -4.15 7.31
N ALA A 44 7.03 -3.54 8.44
CA ALA A 44 6.15 -4.13 9.43
C ALA A 44 5.08 -3.11 9.81
N ILE A 45 3.84 -3.57 9.94
CA ILE A 45 2.85 -2.81 10.69
C ILE A 45 3.13 -3.08 12.16
N LYS A 46 3.61 -2.07 12.88
CA LYS A 46 3.89 -2.20 14.31
C LYS A 46 2.60 -2.67 15.00
N ALA A 47 2.70 -3.79 15.71
CA ALA A 47 1.62 -4.43 16.48
C ALA A 47 0.50 -5.13 15.70
N ALA A 48 0.65 -5.41 14.40
CA ALA A 48 -0.31 -6.23 13.65
C ALA A 48 0.41 -7.19 12.69
N SER A 49 -0.02 -8.45 12.69
CA SER A 49 0.39 -9.45 11.70
C SER A 49 -0.37 -9.26 10.39
N VAL A 50 0.13 -9.82 9.29
CA VAL A 50 -0.60 -9.84 8.01
C VAL A 50 -1.99 -10.50 8.16
N ALA A 51 -2.12 -11.50 9.03
CA ALA A 51 -3.39 -12.14 9.33
C ALA A 51 -4.39 -11.18 9.99
N ASP A 52 -3.92 -10.30 10.88
CA ASP A 52 -4.77 -9.28 11.50
C ASP A 52 -5.28 -8.25 10.48
N LEU A 53 -4.45 -7.90 9.49
CA LEU A 53 -4.84 -7.00 8.41
C LEU A 53 -5.89 -7.62 7.50
N ALA A 54 -5.72 -8.90 7.16
CA ALA A 54 -6.71 -9.65 6.40
C ALA A 54 -8.04 -9.73 7.16
N ALA A 55 -7.99 -10.01 8.47
CA ALA A 55 -9.19 -10.07 9.33
C ALA A 55 -9.88 -8.70 9.47
N ALA A 56 -9.13 -7.60 9.40
CA ALA A 56 -9.64 -6.24 9.46
C ALA A 56 -10.16 -5.70 8.11
N ASN A 57 -10.18 -6.52 7.05
CA ASN A 57 -10.54 -6.12 5.69
C ASN A 57 -9.71 -4.91 5.20
N VAL A 58 -8.40 -4.94 5.46
CA VAL A 58 -7.47 -3.98 4.90
C VAL A 58 -7.29 -4.27 3.42
N ASP A 59 -7.67 -3.32 2.56
CA ASP A 59 -7.51 -3.49 1.12
C ASP A 59 -6.10 -3.10 0.62
N ILE A 60 -5.38 -2.26 1.37
CA ILE A 60 -4.10 -1.70 0.94
C ILE A 60 -3.21 -1.31 2.12
N ILE A 61 -1.90 -1.50 1.96
CA ILE A 61 -0.88 -1.04 2.93
C ILE A 61 0.07 0.00 2.31
N LEU A 62 0.63 0.85 3.16
CA LEU A 62 1.71 1.77 2.80
C LEU A 62 3.03 1.29 3.39
N ALA A 63 4.04 1.09 2.55
CA ALA A 63 5.40 0.78 2.98
C ALA A 63 6.30 2.02 2.82
N ASN A 64 6.83 2.51 3.95
CA ASN A 64 7.61 3.74 3.98
C ASN A 64 9.03 3.55 3.41
N THR A 65 9.32 4.25 2.31
CA THR A 65 10.56 4.12 1.55
C THR A 65 11.79 4.57 2.33
N TYR A 66 11.69 5.66 3.11
CA TYR A 66 12.81 6.15 3.92
C TYR A 66 13.32 5.10 4.90
N HIS A 67 12.39 4.43 5.60
CA HIS A 67 12.75 3.39 6.54
C HIS A 67 13.35 2.16 5.86
N LEU A 68 12.76 1.72 4.74
CA LEU A 68 13.27 0.58 3.97
C LEU A 68 14.67 0.85 3.39
N LEU A 69 14.93 2.09 2.98
CA LEU A 69 16.22 2.53 2.44
C LEU A 69 17.33 2.42 3.50
N ILE A 70 17.06 2.83 4.74
CA ILE A 70 18.05 2.79 5.82
C ILE A 70 18.24 1.36 6.34
N GLN A 71 17.14 0.63 6.52
CA GLN A 71 17.17 -0.74 7.02
C GLN A 71 15.85 -1.45 6.64
N PRO A 72 15.88 -2.56 5.88
CA PRO A 72 17.03 -3.43 5.60
C PRO A 72 17.93 -3.02 4.41
N GLY A 73 17.51 -2.04 3.60
CA GLY A 73 18.18 -1.65 2.35
C GLY A 73 17.48 -2.25 1.11
N PRO A 74 17.40 -1.51 0.00
CA PRO A 74 16.65 -1.92 -1.19
C PRO A 74 17.24 -3.14 -1.89
N ASP A 75 18.57 -3.30 -1.89
CA ASP A 75 19.26 -4.43 -2.54
C ASP A 75 18.87 -5.75 -1.89
N LEU A 76 18.88 -5.81 -0.56
CA LEU A 76 18.45 -7.00 0.18
C LEU A 76 16.97 -7.33 -0.06
N ILE A 77 16.10 -6.31 -0.11
CA ILE A 77 14.67 -6.51 -0.43
C ILE A 77 14.52 -7.09 -1.85
N ALA A 78 15.30 -6.60 -2.81
CA ALA A 78 15.27 -7.12 -4.18
C ALA A 78 15.77 -8.57 -4.24
N GLU A 79 16.88 -8.89 -3.56
CA GLU A 79 17.43 -10.26 -3.45
C GLU A 79 16.44 -11.24 -2.79
N MET A 80 15.66 -10.78 -1.82
CA MET A 80 14.61 -11.57 -1.16
C MET A 80 13.34 -11.72 -2.00
N GLY A 81 13.32 -11.20 -3.23
CA GLY A 81 12.22 -11.36 -4.18
C GLY A 81 11.15 -10.28 -4.08
N GLY A 82 11.51 -9.10 -3.57
CA GLY A 82 10.66 -7.91 -3.53
C GLY A 82 9.87 -7.74 -2.25
N LEU A 83 9.22 -6.59 -2.13
CA LEU A 83 8.61 -6.13 -0.89
C LEU A 83 7.39 -6.95 -0.47
N HIS A 84 6.58 -7.45 -1.40
CA HIS A 84 5.49 -8.39 -1.12
C HIS A 84 6.00 -9.65 -0.41
N ARG A 85 7.03 -10.31 -0.97
CA ARG A 85 7.64 -11.49 -0.34
C ARG A 85 8.28 -11.18 0.99
N PHE A 86 8.97 -10.04 1.09
CA PHE A 86 9.64 -9.63 2.33
C PHE A 86 8.65 -9.37 3.47
N THR A 87 7.49 -8.80 3.18
CA THR A 87 6.45 -8.47 4.17
C THR A 87 5.45 -9.60 4.40
N GLY A 88 5.35 -10.56 3.47
CA GLY A 88 4.30 -11.57 3.44
C GLY A 88 2.93 -11.03 3.03
N TRP A 89 2.87 -9.79 2.52
CA TRP A 89 1.65 -9.16 2.01
C TRP A 89 1.55 -9.35 0.50
N ASP A 90 0.48 -10.00 0.03
CA ASP A 90 0.25 -10.24 -1.40
C ASP A 90 -0.76 -9.26 -2.04
N GLY A 91 -1.38 -8.38 -1.25
CA GLY A 91 -2.39 -7.43 -1.70
C GLY A 91 -1.84 -6.14 -2.30
N PRO A 92 -2.72 -5.17 -2.62
CA PRO A 92 -2.32 -3.83 -3.04
C PRO A 92 -1.39 -3.17 -2.04
N MET A 93 -0.36 -2.48 -2.55
CA MET A 93 0.64 -1.80 -1.76
C MET A 93 1.01 -0.47 -2.42
N LEU A 94 1.22 0.57 -1.62
CA LEU A 94 1.91 1.78 -2.07
C LEU A 94 3.21 1.99 -1.31
N THR A 95 4.16 2.60 -1.98
CA THR A 95 5.36 3.17 -1.37
C THR A 95 5.30 4.68 -1.49
N ASP A 96 5.67 5.39 -0.44
CA ASP A 96 5.90 6.83 -0.54
C ASP A 96 7.25 7.12 -1.22
N SER A 97 7.59 8.39 -1.44
CA SER A 97 8.89 8.76 -2.00
C SER A 97 10.02 8.84 -0.96
N GLY A 98 9.69 8.77 0.33
CA GLY A 98 10.63 9.02 1.44
C GLY A 98 11.10 10.47 1.61
N GLY A 99 10.85 11.36 0.63
CA GLY A 99 11.37 12.73 0.62
C GLY A 99 10.89 13.58 1.79
N PHE A 100 9.64 13.41 2.22
CA PHE A 100 9.12 14.12 3.38
C PHE A 100 9.88 13.74 4.66
N GLN A 101 10.09 12.44 4.88
CA GLN A 101 10.78 11.93 6.07
C GLN A 101 12.25 12.33 6.15
N ILE A 102 12.92 12.54 5.01
CA ILE A 102 14.31 13.03 4.97
C ILE A 102 14.44 14.41 5.63
N PHE A 103 13.42 15.26 5.53
CA PHE A 103 13.45 16.64 6.05
C PHE A 103 12.70 16.84 7.37
N SER A 104 11.87 15.89 7.78
CA SER A 104 10.99 16.02 8.95
C SER A 104 11.43 15.22 10.18
N LEU A 105 12.40 14.32 10.04
CA LEU A 105 12.93 13.47 11.12
C LEU A 105 14.28 14.00 11.66
#